data_AF-A0A1D8GWD6-F1
#
_entry.id   AF-A0A1D8GWD6-F1
#
_cell.length_a   1.000
_cell.length_b   1.000
_cell.length_c   1.000
_cell.angle_alpha   90.00
_cell.angle_beta   90.00
_cell.angle_gamma   90.00
#
_symmetry.space_group_name_H-M   'P 1'
#
loop_
_entity.id
_entity.type
_entity.pdbx_description
1 polymer ?
#
loop_
_entity_poly.entity_id
_entity_poly.type
_entity_poly.pdbx_seq_one_letter_code
_entity_poly.pdbx_strand_id
1 'polypeptide(L)'
;DVIVFCGVYFMAEVAKIINPTKRVLLPDLNAGCSLADSCNAESFKKFRELHKDCVSITYINSLAEVKAYSDIICTSSSAEKIIRQIPEEKQILFAPDKFLGSFLEKKTNRKMILWPGTCMVHESFSERKLIDMMVRHSKAYVIAHP
;
A
#
# COMPACT_ATOMS: atom_id res chain seq x y z
N ASP A 1 -20.16 3.59 20.29
CA ASP A 1 -19.26 3.21 21.41
C ASP A 1 -18.22 2.16 21.05
N VAL A 2 -18.57 1.12 20.27
CA VAL A 2 -17.63 0.04 19.88
C VAL A 2 -17.64 -0.14 18.36
N ILE A 3 -16.48 -0.48 17.78
CA ILE A 3 -16.31 -0.92 16.39
C ILE A 3 -15.80 -2.36 16.44
N VAL A 4 -16.49 -3.29 15.78
CA VAL A 4 -15.95 -4.63 15.49
C VAL A 4 -15.44 -4.61 14.06
N PHE A 5 -14.14 -4.83 13.89
CA PHE A 5 -13.47 -4.72 12.60
C PHE A 5 -13.26 -6.11 11.98
N CYS A 6 -14.07 -6.45 10.98
CA CYS A 6 -13.95 -7.70 10.23
C CYS A 6 -12.97 -7.51 9.05
N GLY A 7 -11.67 -7.53 9.35
CA GLY A 7 -10.63 -7.32 8.35
C GLY A 7 -9.26 -7.69 8.90
N VAL A 8 -8.22 -7.08 8.36
CA VAL A 8 -6.83 -7.32 8.77
C VAL A 8 -6.35 -6.30 9.80
N TYR A 9 -5.29 -6.67 10.52
CA TYR A 9 -4.76 -5.94 11.68
C TYR A 9 -4.54 -4.45 11.42
N PHE A 10 -3.80 -4.10 10.36
CA PHE A 10 -3.51 -2.69 10.08
C PHE A 10 -4.76 -1.84 9.79
N MET A 11 -5.84 -2.45 9.27
CA MET A 11 -7.09 -1.72 9.02
C MET A 11 -7.81 -1.43 10.33
N ALA A 12 -7.79 -2.37 11.27
CA ALA A 12 -8.28 -2.16 12.63
C ALA A 12 -7.44 -1.10 13.37
N GLU A 13 -6.12 -1.08 13.18
CA GLU A 13 -5.26 0.00 13.68
C GLU A 13 -5.69 1.36 13.14
N VAL A 14 -5.91 1.47 11.82
CA VAL A 14 -6.39 2.72 11.21
C VAL A 14 -7.71 3.15 11.84
N ALA A 15 -8.68 2.23 11.97
CA ALA A 15 -9.97 2.53 12.61
C ALA A 15 -9.79 3.04 14.04
N LYS A 16 -8.80 2.53 14.79
CA LYS A 16 -8.46 3.01 16.13
C LYS A 16 -7.76 4.37 16.11
N ILE A 17 -6.84 4.61 15.17
CA ILE A 17 -6.16 5.91 15.00
C ILE A 17 -7.18 7.04 14.79
N ILE A 18 -8.17 6.83 13.91
CA ILE A 18 -9.20 7.84 13.62
C ILE A 18 -10.35 7.87 14.65
N ASN A 19 -10.44 6.90 15.55
CA ASN A 19 -11.42 6.85 16.63
C ASN A 19 -10.74 6.57 17.99
N PRO A 20 -9.87 7.48 18.49
CA PRO A 20 -8.99 7.20 19.62
C PRO A 20 -9.74 6.84 20.91
N THR A 21 -10.94 7.38 21.11
CA THR A 21 -11.77 7.14 22.30
C THR A 21 -12.68 5.91 22.19
N LYS A 22 -12.94 5.40 20.98
CA LYS A 22 -13.82 4.22 20.80
C LYS A 22 -13.05 2.94 21.05
N ARG A 23 -13.76 1.91 21.50
CA ARG A 23 -13.21 0.55 21.53
C ARG A 23 -13.25 -0.03 20.13
N VAL A 24 -12.12 -0.53 19.64
CA VAL A 24 -12.03 -1.26 18.37
C VAL A 24 -11.64 -2.69 18.70
N LEU A 25 -12.42 -3.65 18.21
CA LEU A 25 -12.21 -5.08 18.42
C LEU A 25 -11.86 -5.73 17.09
N LEU A 26 -10.78 -6.49 17.06
CA LEU A 26 -10.41 -7.35 15.95
C LEU A 26 -10.58 -8.81 16.41
N PRO A 27 -11.45 -9.61 15.76
CA PRO A 27 -11.75 -10.97 16.22
C PRO A 27 -10.54 -11.92 16.27
N ASP A 28 -9.55 -11.71 15.39
CA ASP A 28 -8.31 -12.47 15.36
C ASP A 28 -7.12 -11.53 15.12
N LEU A 29 -6.23 -11.43 16.10
CA LEU A 29 -5.02 -10.59 16.01
C LEU A 29 -4.01 -11.13 14.97
N ASN A 30 -4.12 -12.40 14.58
CA ASN A 30 -3.27 -13.00 13.55
C ASN A 30 -3.77 -12.74 12.12
N ALA A 31 -4.85 -11.99 11.94
CA ALA A 31 -5.33 -11.56 10.63
C ALA A 31 -4.36 -10.52 10.02
N GLY A 32 -3.19 -10.97 9.58
CA GLY A 32 -2.09 -10.15 9.07
C GLY A 32 -2.21 -9.80 7.59
N CYS A 33 -1.19 -9.13 7.07
CA CYS A 33 -1.08 -8.80 5.66
C CYS A 33 0.40 -8.87 5.25
N SER A 34 0.75 -9.84 4.41
CA SER A 34 2.14 -10.06 3.97
C SER A 34 2.82 -8.81 3.40
N LEU A 35 2.04 -7.94 2.74
CA LEU A 35 2.55 -6.67 2.25
C LEU A 35 2.88 -5.69 3.39
N ALA A 36 2.01 -5.56 4.40
CA ALA A 36 2.29 -4.73 5.57
C ALA A 36 3.49 -5.28 6.35
N ASP A 37 3.55 -6.61 6.50
CA ASP A 37 4.63 -7.31 7.22
C ASP A 37 5.99 -7.19 6.50
N SER A 38 5.98 -6.98 5.18
CA SER A 38 7.20 -6.76 4.37
C SER A 38 7.92 -5.44 4.68
N CYS A 39 7.29 -4.54 5.45
CA CYS A 39 7.81 -3.23 5.80
C CYS A 39 7.66 -3.00 7.30
N ASN A 40 8.66 -3.41 8.09
CA ASN A 40 8.71 -3.11 9.51
C ASN A 40 9.22 -1.69 9.77
N ALA A 41 8.86 -1.09 10.91
CA ALA A 41 9.22 0.28 11.22
C ALA A 41 10.72 0.55 11.32
N GLU A 42 11.54 -0.38 11.83
CA GLU A 42 12.97 -0.16 11.99
C GLU A 42 13.66 -0.03 10.62
N SER A 43 13.38 -0.97 9.72
CA SER A 43 13.93 -0.94 8.36
C SER A 43 13.38 0.24 7.56
N PHE A 44 12.09 0.57 7.73
CA PHE A 44 11.49 1.73 7.06
C PHE A 44 12.09 3.05 7.55
N LYS A 45 12.34 3.19 8.86
CA LYS A 45 13.01 4.36 9.44
C LYS A 45 14.39 4.56 8.83
N LYS A 46 15.22 3.52 8.77
CA LYS A 46 16.55 3.59 8.13
C LYS A 46 16.45 4.00 6.67
N PHE A 47 15.47 3.47 5.96
CA PHE A 47 15.22 3.83 4.56
C PHE A 47 14.76 5.29 4.40
N ARG A 48 13.93 5.80 5.32
CA ARG A 48 13.54 7.21 5.38
C ARG A 48 14.75 8.11 5.67
N GLU A 49 15.64 7.72 6.56
CA GLU A 49 16.86 8.50 6.88
C GLU A 49 17.80 8.63 5.67
N LEU A 50 17.94 7.57 4.86
CA LEU A 50 18.69 7.61 3.60
C LEU A 50 18.04 8.52 2.54
N HIS A 51 16.74 8.79 2.66
CA HIS A 51 15.92 9.55 1.72
C HIS A 51 15.17 10.70 2.41
N LYS A 52 15.82 11.37 3.37
CA LYS A 52 15.22 12.37 4.27
C LYS A 52 14.55 13.56 3.55
N ASP A 53 15.05 13.90 2.36
CA ASP A 53 14.56 15.04 1.58
C ASP A 53 13.37 14.67 0.66
N CYS A 54 13.02 13.38 0.60
CA CYS A 54 11.88 12.89 -0.18
C CYS A 54 10.57 13.03 0.59
N VAL A 55 9.49 13.33 -0.14
CA VAL A 55 8.12 13.20 0.39
C VAL A 55 7.79 11.70 0.46
N SER A 56 7.56 11.18 1.66
CA SER A 56 7.16 9.80 1.86
C SER A 56 5.66 9.64 1.81
N ILE A 57 5.21 8.94 0.77
CA ILE A 57 3.83 8.50 0.60
C ILE A 57 3.79 7.01 0.94
N THR A 58 2.93 6.63 1.88
CA THR A 58 2.79 5.24 2.31
C THR A 58 1.37 4.76 2.11
N TYR A 59 1.22 3.64 1.40
CA TYR A 59 -0.04 2.97 1.21
C TYR A 59 -0.59 2.48 2.54
N ILE A 60 -1.92 2.53 2.68
CA ILE A 60 -2.64 2.20 3.92
C ILE A 60 -2.31 0.79 4.44
N ASN A 61 -1.93 -0.13 3.55
CA ASN A 61 -1.47 -1.49 3.84
C ASN A 61 -0.05 -1.50 4.45
N SER A 62 0.07 -0.93 5.64
CA SER A 62 1.30 -0.76 6.43
C SER A 62 0.95 -0.77 7.91
N LEU A 63 1.89 -1.05 8.81
CA LEU A 63 1.61 -0.97 10.25
C LEU A 63 1.52 0.49 10.74
N ALA A 64 0.83 0.72 11.87
CA ALA A 64 0.74 2.06 12.46
C ALA A 64 2.11 2.70 12.73
N GLU A 65 3.09 1.90 13.15
CA GLU A 65 4.46 2.34 13.38
C GLU A 65 5.18 2.84 12.11
N VAL A 66 4.92 2.21 10.95
CA VAL A 66 5.44 2.67 9.65
C VAL A 66 4.80 4.01 9.29
N LYS A 67 3.47 4.13 9.48
CA LYS A 67 2.73 5.36 9.20
C LYS A 67 3.26 6.56 9.99
N ALA A 68 3.79 6.33 11.19
CA ALA A 68 4.38 7.38 12.01
C ALA A 68 5.65 8.02 11.40
N TYR A 69 6.31 7.34 10.45
CA TYR A 69 7.48 7.86 9.72
C TYR A 69 7.15 8.39 8.31
N SER A 70 5.87 8.34 7.93
CA SER A 70 5.38 8.76 6.61
C SER A 70 4.86 10.21 6.66
N ASP A 71 5.02 10.93 5.54
CA ASP A 71 4.46 12.29 5.43
C ASP A 71 2.98 12.25 5.04
N ILE A 72 2.61 11.30 4.17
CA ILE A 72 1.23 11.15 3.65
C ILE A 72 0.84 9.68 3.60
N ILE A 73 -0.37 9.36 4.06
CA ILE A 73 -0.97 8.03 3.89
C ILE A 73 -1.95 8.05 2.71
N CYS A 74 -1.87 7.05 1.82
CA CYS A 74 -2.74 6.94 0.65
C CYS A 74 -3.48 5.60 0.58
N THR A 75 -4.50 5.55 -0.27
CA THR A 75 -5.14 4.32 -0.74
C THR A 75 -4.89 4.16 -2.24
N SER A 76 -5.21 3.01 -2.82
CA SER A 76 -5.12 2.79 -4.28
C SER A 76 -5.98 3.80 -5.06
N SER A 77 -7.11 4.24 -4.49
CA SER A 77 -8.00 5.25 -5.08
C SER A 77 -7.51 6.69 -4.93
N SER A 78 -6.66 7.01 -3.95
CA SER A 78 -6.19 8.38 -3.71
C SER A 78 -4.75 8.64 -4.18
N ALA A 79 -3.93 7.60 -4.33
CA ALA A 79 -2.49 7.71 -4.58
C ALA A 79 -2.16 8.55 -5.82
N GLU A 80 -2.83 8.33 -6.95
CA GLU A 80 -2.59 9.09 -8.18
C GLU A 80 -2.82 10.60 -7.97
N LYS A 81 -3.94 10.96 -7.34
CA LYS A 81 -4.29 12.36 -7.08
C LYS A 81 -3.30 13.02 -6.13
N ILE A 82 -2.79 12.30 -5.13
CA ILE A 82 -1.79 12.80 -4.19
C ILE A 82 -0.45 13.03 -4.90
N ILE A 83 0.03 12.06 -5.67
CA ILE A 83 1.31 12.14 -6.39
C ILE A 83 1.35 13.36 -7.32
N ARG A 84 0.26 13.63 -8.05
CA ARG A 84 0.16 14.78 -8.96
C ARG A 84 0.20 16.14 -8.27
N GLN A 85 -0.03 16.20 -6.95
CA GLN A 85 0.03 17.44 -6.17
C GLN A 85 1.40 17.69 -5.56
N ILE A 86 2.31 16.71 -5.60
CA ILE A 86 3.67 16.89 -5.11
C ILE A 86 4.45 17.72 -6.14
N PRO A 87 5.17 18.79 -5.74
CA PRO A 87 5.97 19.60 -6.64
C PRO A 87 6.97 18.77 -7.47
N GLU A 88 7.18 19.14 -8.72
CA GLU A 88 7.98 18.35 -9.67
C GLU A 88 9.46 18.26 -9.29
N GLU A 89 9.98 19.17 -8.49
CA GLU A 89 11.34 19.14 -7.95
C GLU A 89 11.48 18.23 -6.72
N LYS A 90 10.37 17.81 -6.09
CA LYS A 90 10.38 16.99 -4.87
C LYS A 90 10.31 15.51 -5.17
N GLN A 91 11.39 14.79 -4.86
CA GLN A 91 11.43 13.33 -5.00
C GLN A 91 10.44 12.65 -4.06
N ILE A 92 9.81 11.56 -4.53
CA ILE A 92 8.81 10.81 -3.78
C ILE A 92 9.39 9.46 -3.39
N LEU A 93 9.19 9.07 -2.14
CA LEU A 93 9.38 7.72 -1.65
C LEU A 93 8.01 7.07 -1.48
N PHE A 94 7.79 5.93 -2.16
CA PHE A 94 6.53 5.19 -2.10
C PHE A 94 6.72 3.82 -1.45
N ALA A 95 5.87 3.49 -0.48
CA ALA A 95 5.93 2.24 0.26
C ALA A 95 4.55 1.69 0.62
N PRO A 96 4.41 0.40 0.98
CA PRO A 96 5.42 -0.64 0.84
C PRO A 96 5.34 -1.39 -0.50
N ASP A 97 4.34 -1.12 -1.34
CA ASP A 97 4.08 -1.90 -2.55
C ASP A 97 4.81 -1.35 -3.79
N LYS A 98 5.80 -2.10 -4.27
CA LYS A 98 6.56 -1.73 -5.47
C LYS A 98 5.75 -1.80 -6.75
N PHE A 99 4.77 -2.71 -6.86
CA PHE A 99 3.98 -2.86 -8.08
C PHE A 99 2.95 -1.74 -8.22
N LEU A 100 2.26 -1.41 -7.13
CA LEU A 100 1.42 -0.22 -7.08
C LEU A 100 2.25 1.04 -7.36
N GLY A 101 3.44 1.14 -6.76
CA GLY A 101 4.40 2.20 -7.02
C GLY A 101 4.72 2.33 -8.52
N SER A 102 5.19 1.26 -9.16
CA SER A 102 5.53 1.24 -10.58
C SER A 102 4.32 1.50 -11.50
N PHE A 103 3.12 1.05 -11.12
CA PHE A 103 1.90 1.39 -11.84
C PHE A 103 1.62 2.90 -11.78
N LEU A 104 1.78 3.51 -10.60
CA LEU A 104 1.61 4.94 -10.39
C LEU A 104 2.68 5.75 -11.13
N GLU A 105 3.94 5.30 -11.19
CA GLU A 105 4.98 5.95 -11.99
C GLU A 105 4.57 6.02 -13.46
N LYS A 106 4.06 4.92 -14.04
CA LYS A 106 3.58 4.88 -15.43
C LYS A 106 2.39 5.80 -15.66
N LYS A 107 1.43 5.85 -14.73
CA LYS A 107 0.22 6.69 -14.85
C LYS A 107 0.51 8.18 -14.69
N THR A 108 1.42 8.53 -13.81
CA THR A 108 1.70 9.93 -13.44
C THR A 108 2.92 10.49 -14.17
N ASN A 109 3.68 9.64 -14.86
CA ASN A 109 4.99 9.96 -15.42
C ASN A 109 5.95 10.53 -14.35
N ARG A 110 5.80 10.08 -13.11
CA ARG A 110 6.57 10.54 -11.95
C ARG A 110 7.49 9.43 -11.47
N LYS A 111 8.80 9.61 -11.57
CA LYS A 111 9.77 8.65 -11.02
C LYS A 111 9.81 8.74 -9.50
N MET A 112 9.83 7.60 -8.82
CA MET A 112 9.77 7.47 -7.38
C MET A 112 10.85 6.51 -6.87
N ILE A 113 11.20 6.62 -5.60
CA ILE A 113 11.94 5.59 -4.87
C ILE A 113 10.91 4.62 -4.29
N LEU A 114 11.00 3.34 -4.65
CA LEU A 114 10.03 2.33 -4.23
C LEU A 114 10.62 1.45 -3.13
N TRP A 115 9.86 1.27 -2.04
CA TRP A 115 10.14 0.18 -1.09
C TRP A 115 9.93 -1.17 -1.80
N PRO A 116 10.84 -2.15 -1.65
CA PRO A 116 10.82 -3.38 -2.43
C PRO A 116 9.83 -4.44 -1.89
N GLY A 117 8.68 -4.03 -1.35
CA GLY A 117 7.64 -4.92 -0.82
C GLY A 117 6.62 -5.34 -1.87
N THR A 118 5.97 -6.49 -1.65
CA THR A 118 4.99 -7.08 -2.56
C THR A 118 3.89 -7.82 -1.80
N CYS A 119 2.73 -7.97 -2.45
CA CYS A 119 1.65 -8.79 -1.94
C CYS A 119 1.77 -10.21 -2.51
N MET A 120 2.03 -11.20 -1.64
CA MET A 120 2.20 -12.60 -2.06
C MET A 120 0.99 -13.16 -2.82
N VAL A 121 -0.22 -12.68 -2.52
CA VAL A 121 -1.46 -13.10 -3.20
C VAL A 121 -1.43 -12.63 -4.65
N HIS A 122 -1.05 -11.38 -4.90
CA HIS A 122 -1.00 -10.82 -6.25
C HIS A 122 0.22 -11.29 -7.05
N GLU A 123 1.30 -11.69 -6.39
CA GLU A 123 2.44 -12.34 -7.06
C GLU A 123 2.12 -13.78 -7.53
N SER A 124 1.08 -14.41 -6.99
CA SER A 124 0.72 -15.78 -7.36
C SER A 124 0.03 -15.89 -8.73
N PHE A 125 -0.39 -14.77 -9.33
CA PHE A 125 -1.07 -14.78 -10.62
C PHE A 125 -0.10 -15.08 -11.78
N SER A 126 -0.45 -16.05 -12.61
CA SER A 126 0.35 -16.49 -13.75
C SER A 126 -0.16 -15.85 -15.04
N GLU A 127 0.72 -15.14 -15.73
CA GLU A 127 0.47 -14.58 -17.07
C GLU A 127 -0.01 -15.66 -18.05
N ARG A 128 0.63 -16.83 -18.06
CA ARG A 128 0.23 -17.95 -18.93
C ARG A 128 -1.20 -18.39 -18.68
N LYS A 129 -1.60 -18.57 -17.42
CA LYS A 129 -2.97 -18.95 -17.06
C LYS A 129 -3.97 -17.86 -17.44
N LEU A 130 -3.60 -16.59 -17.31
CA LEU A 130 -4.43 -15.47 -17.74
C LEU A 130 -4.67 -15.52 -19.25
N ILE A 131 -3.62 -15.69 -20.05
CA ILE A 131 -3.72 -15.81 -21.51
C ILE A 131 -4.62 -16.99 -21.89
N ASP A 132 -4.42 -18.16 -21.27
CA ASP A 132 -5.28 -19.33 -21.51
C ASP A 132 -6.76 -19.04 -21.23
N MET A 133 -7.06 -18.28 -20.17
CA MET A 133 -8.43 -17.86 -19.85
C MET A 133 -8.98 -16.84 -20.84
N MET A 134 -8.18 -15.89 -21.30
CA MET A 134 -8.59 -14.90 -22.31
C MET A 134 -8.94 -15.55 -23.65
N VAL A 135 -8.19 -16.60 -24.05
CA VAL A 135 -8.51 -17.38 -25.25
C VAL A 135 -9.82 -18.14 -25.09
N ARG A 136 -10.04 -18.81 -23.94
CA ARG A 136 -11.27 -19.56 -23.66
C ARG A 136 -12.50 -18.67 -23.52
N HIS A 137 -12.32 -17.45 -23.03
CA HIS A 137 -13.39 -16.50 -22.74
C HIS A 137 -13.17 -15.19 -23.51
N SER A 138 -13.15 -15.26 -24.84
CA SER A 138 -12.78 -14.14 -25.72
C SER A 138 -13.63 -12.87 -25.61
N LYS A 139 -14.83 -12.95 -25.00
CA LYS A 139 -15.71 -11.79 -24.74
C LYS A 139 -15.66 -11.28 -23.30
N ALA A 140 -14.94 -11.96 -22.41
CA ALA A 140 -14.87 -11.55 -21.00
C ALA A 140 -13.88 -10.39 -20.83
N TYR A 141 -14.20 -9.48 -19.92
CA TYR A 141 -13.27 -8.43 -19.49
C TYR A 141 -12.29 -8.98 -18.46
N VAL A 142 -11.05 -8.51 -18.52
CA VAL A 142 -10.03 -8.77 -17.49
C VAL A 142 -9.91 -7.54 -16.61
N ILE A 143 -10.06 -7.75 -15.30
CA ILE A 143 -9.87 -6.71 -14.28
C ILE A 143 -8.74 -7.20 -13.38
N ALA A 144 -7.71 -6.36 -13.23
CA ALA A 144 -6.56 -6.66 -12.38
C ALA A 144 -6.42 -5.59 -11.29
N HIS A 145 -6.01 -6.04 -10.10
CA HIS A 145 -5.55 -5.12 -9.06
C HIS A 145 -4.14 -4.63 -9.43
N PRO A 146 -3.84 -3.32 -9.27
CA PRO A 146 -2.52 -2.76 -9.51
C PRO A 146 -1.46 -3.24 -8.51
#